data_AF-G5DCK8-F1
#
_entry.id   AF-G5DCK8-F1
#
_cell.length_a   1.000
_cell.length_b   1.000
_cell.length_c   1.000
_cell.angle_alpha   90.00
_cell.angle_beta   90.00
_cell.angle_gamma   90.00
#
_symmetry.space_group_name_H-M   'P 1'
#
loop_
_entity.id
_entity.type
_entity.pdbx_description
1 polymer ?
#
loop_
_entity_poly.entity_id
_entity_poly.type
_entity_poly.pdbx_seq_one_letter_code
_entity_poly.pdbx_strand_id
1 'polypeptide(L)' 'LVKEGLRNVAAGAYPLGLKRGIEKAVEKVTQTLLSSAKDVETKEQIAATAGISAGDQSIGDLIAEATDKVGNEGVI' A
#
# COMPACT_ATOMS: atom_id res chain seq x y z
N LEU A 1 -7.13 -0.23 -15.56
CA LEU A 1 -5.98 0.12 -16.44
C LEU A 1 -6.09 -0.50 -17.83
N VAL A 2 -6.15 -1.83 -17.98
CA VAL A 2 -6.15 -2.50 -19.29
C VAL A 2 -7.39 -2.17 -20.14
N LYS A 3 -8.60 -2.32 -19.58
CA LYS A 3 -9.87 -2.04 -20.29
C LYS A 3 -9.95 -0.60 -20.82
N GLU A 4 -9.63 0.38 -19.98
CA GLU A 4 -9.62 1.79 -20.37
C GLU A 4 -8.47 2.12 -21.32
N GLY A 5 -7.31 1.48 -21.17
CA GLY A 5 -6.20 1.62 -22.11
C GLY A 5 -6.58 1.15 -23.51
N LEU A 6 -7.19 -0.03 -23.62
CA LEU A 6 -7.65 -0.60 -24.89
C LEU A 6 -8.74 0.26 -25.54
N ARG A 7 -9.67 0.82 -24.74
CA ARG A 7 -10.69 1.75 -25.25
C ARG A 7 -10.07 3.02 -25.87
N ASN A 8 -9.07 3.61 -25.22
CA ASN A 8 -8.42 4.82 -25.71
C ASN A 8 -7.57 4.54 -26.96
N VAL A 9 -6.88 3.40 -27.01
CA VAL A 9 -6.13 2.98 -28.20
C VAL A 9 -7.07 2.72 -29.38
N ALA A 10 -8.21 2.06 -29.15
CA ALA A 10 -9.23 1.86 -30.18
C ALA A 10 -9.83 3.19 -30.69
N ALA A 11 -9.83 4.24 -29.86
CA ALA A 11 -10.23 5.60 -30.23
C ALA A 11 -9.13 6.40 -30.94
N GLY A 12 -7.98 5.79 -31.27
CA GLY A 12 -6.88 6.42 -32.01
C GLY A 12 -5.78 7.03 -31.13
N ALA A 13 -5.81 6.82 -29.80
CA ALA A 13 -4.72 7.28 -28.94
C ALA A 13 -3.42 6.51 -29.19
N TYR A 14 -2.29 7.21 -29.14
CA TYR A 14 -0.96 6.61 -29.31
C TYR A 14 -0.58 5.71 -28.11
N PRO A 15 -0.43 4.37 -28.29
CA PRO A 15 -0.26 3.43 -27.17
C PRO A 15 0.99 3.67 -26.32
N LEU A 16 2.12 4.00 -26.95
CA LEU A 16 3.38 4.27 -26.23
C LEU A 16 3.31 5.58 -25.44
N GLY A 17 2.58 6.58 -25.95
CA GLY A 17 2.30 7.82 -25.22
C GLY A 17 1.43 7.57 -24.00
N LEU A 18 0.41 6.73 -24.15
CA LEU A 18 -0.47 6.34 -23.05
C LEU A 18 0.30 5.58 -21.96
N LYS A 19 1.19 4.65 -22.34
CA LYS A 19 2.09 3.95 -21.40
C LYS A 19 2.96 4.95 -20.62
N ARG A 20 3.65 5.86 -21.30
CA ARG A 20 4.49 6.89 -20.64
C ARG A 20 3.69 7.78 -19.71
N GLY A 21 2.47 8.14 -20.09
CA GLY A 21 1.56 8.93 -19.25
C GLY A 21 1.15 8.16 -17.99
N ILE A 22 0.82 6.88 -18.12
CA ILE A 22 0.49 6.00 -16.99
C ILE A 22 1.69 5.86 -16.06
N GLU A 23 2.90 5.65 -16.59
CA GLU A 23 4.13 5.54 -15.78
C GLU A 23 4.36 6.79 -14.93
N LYS A 24 4.29 7.98 -15.54
CA LYS A 24 4.42 9.26 -14.82
C LYS A 24 3.32 9.48 -13.78
N ALA A 25 2.09 9.09 -14.11
CA ALA A 25 0.97 9.19 -13.19
C ALA A 25 1.17 8.27 -11.97
N VAL A 26 1.58 7.02 -12.21
CA VAL A 26 1.89 6.06 -11.14
C VAL A 26 3.01 6.59 -10.26
N GLU A 27 4.11 7.08 -10.84
CA GLU A 27 5.22 7.63 -10.09
C GLU A 27 4.78 8.79 -9.18
N LYS A 28 4.00 9.74 -9.71
CA LYS A 28 3.52 10.87 -8.92
C LYS A 28 2.54 10.46 -7.82
N VAL A 29 1.65 9.50 -8.12
CA VAL A 29 0.70 8.96 -7.14
C VAL A 29 1.45 8.24 -6.03
N THR A 30 2.42 7.38 -6.36
CA THR A 30 3.24 6.67 -5.37
C THR A 30 3.96 7.63 -4.44
N GLN A 31 4.60 8.68 -4.98
CA GLN A 31 5.23 9.72 -4.15
C GLN A 31 4.24 10.40 -3.20
N THR A 32 3.04 10.71 -3.70
CA THR A 32 2.02 11.38 -2.90
C THR A 32 1.48 10.47 -1.79
N LEU A 33 1.25 9.20 -2.09
CA LEU A 33 0.82 8.20 -1.12
C LEU A 33 1.85 8.01 -0.02
N LEU A 34 3.14 7.89 -0.38
CA LEU A 34 4.22 7.77 0.59
C LEU A 34 4.32 9.02 1.47
N SER A 35 4.20 10.21 0.88
CA SER A 35 4.24 11.47 1.66
C SER A 35 3.05 11.66 2.61
N SER A 36 1.93 10.97 2.34
CA SER A 36 0.72 11.02 3.16
C SER A 36 0.60 9.81 4.10
N ALA A 37 1.55 8.87 4.03
CA ALA A 37 1.56 7.70 4.88
C ALA A 37 1.75 8.14 6.34
N LYS A 38 1.03 7.49 7.25
CA LYS A 38 1.19 7.70 8.68
C LYS A 38 2.12 6.63 9.21
N ASP A 39 3.19 7.06 9.87
CA ASP A 39 4.11 6.16 10.53
C ASP A 39 3.40 5.44 11.69
N VAL A 40 3.69 4.15 11.81
CA VAL A 40 3.16 3.25 12.82
C VAL A 40 4.32 2.89 13.73
N GLU A 41 4.46 3.62 14.84
CA GLU A 41 5.60 3.47 15.76
C GLU A 41 5.20 2.89 17.11
N THR A 42 3.93 3.07 17.49
CA THR A 42 3.44 2.63 18.80
C THR A 42 2.87 1.23 18.74
N LYS A 43 3.00 0.50 19.86
CA LYS A 43 2.47 -0.86 20.02
C LYS A 43 0.96 -0.90 19.77
N GLU A 44 0.24 0.14 20.20
CA GLU A 44 -1.20 0.28 19.99
C GLU A 44 -1.56 0.43 18.51
N GLN A 45 -0.78 1.18 17.74
CA GLN A 45 -0.99 1.32 16.30
C GLN A 45 -0.68 0.01 15.55
N ILE A 46 0.34 -0.74 16.00
CA ILE A 46 0.66 -2.07 15.46
C ILE A 46 -0.49 -3.04 15.75
N ALA A 47 -0.97 -3.08 16.99
CA ALA A 47 -2.09 -3.93 17.40
C ALA A 47 -3.37 -3.61 16.64
N ALA A 48 -3.70 -2.32 16.46
CA ALA A 48 -4.85 -1.90 15.67
C ALA A 48 -4.73 -2.29 14.20
N THR A 49 -3.55 -2.12 13.60
CA THR A 49 -3.31 -2.47 12.19
C THR A 49 -3.38 -3.98 11.98
N ALA A 50 -2.73 -4.75 12.85
CA ALA A 50 -2.76 -6.21 12.83
C ALA A 50 -4.17 -6.75 13.11
N GLY A 51 -4.90 -6.15 14.05
CA GLY A 51 -6.28 -6.51 14.37
C GLY A 51 -7.24 -6.25 13.22
N ILE A 52 -7.11 -5.12 12.52
CA ILE A 52 -7.89 -4.84 11.30
C ILE A 52 -7.56 -5.86 10.20
N SER A 53 -6.28 -6.22 10.02
CA SER A 53 -5.87 -7.20 9.01
C SER A 53 -6.34 -8.62 9.33
N ALA A 54 -6.37 -9.01 10.61
CA ALA A 54 -6.81 -10.31 11.08
C ALA A 54 -8.33 -10.40 11.25
N GLY A 55 -9.03 -9.26 11.34
CA GLY A 55 -10.45 -9.18 11.70
C GLY A 55 -10.73 -9.47 13.18
N ASP A 56 -9.70 -9.56 14.02
CA ASP A 56 -9.79 -9.89 15.45
C ASP A 56 -8.75 -9.09 16.25
N GLN A 57 -9.24 -8.35 17.25
CA GLN A 57 -8.40 -7.50 18.10
C GLN A 57 -7.45 -8.32 18.98
N SER A 58 -7.88 -9.49 19.48
CA SER A 58 -7.05 -10.34 20.34
C SER A 58 -5.83 -10.91 19.59
N ILE A 59 -5.99 -11.22 18.31
CA ILE A 59 -4.90 -11.63 17.43
C ILE A 59 -3.96 -10.45 17.16
N GLY A 60 -4.51 -9.26 16.95
CA GLY A 60 -3.73 -8.03 16.77
C GLY A 60 -2.83 -7.72 17.98
N ASP A 61 -3.37 -7.86 19.19
CA ASP A 61 -2.64 -7.61 20.44
C ASP A 61 -1.50 -8.64 20.62
N LEU A 62 -1.74 -9.91 20.31
CA LEU A 62 -0.72 -10.97 20.34
C LEU A 62 0.41 -10.71 19.34
N ILE A 63 0.10 -10.27 18.12
CA ILE A 63 1.08 -9.93 17.09
C ILE A 63 1.91 -8.70 17.52
N ALA A 64 1.27 -7.70 18.11
CA ALA A 64 1.96 -6.52 18.62
C ALA A 64 2.93 -6.88 19.75
N GLU A 65 2.56 -7.80 20.65
CA GLU A 65 3.46 -8.28 21.70
C GLU A 65 4.64 -9.08 21.14
N ALA A 66 4.41 -9.91 20.11
CA ALA A 66 5.49 -10.65 19.44
C ALA A 66 6.47 -9.69 18.73
N THR A 67 5.93 -8.67 18.05
CA THR A 67 6.72 -7.66 17.33
C THR A 67 7.55 -6.79 18.28
N ASP A 68 6.99 -6.42 19.42
CA ASP A 68 7.68 -5.67 20.48
C ASP A 68 8.88 -6.44 21.06
N LYS A 69 8.78 -7.77 21.18
CA LYS A 69 9.88 -8.62 21.69
C LYS A 69 10.99 -8.87 20.67
N VAL A 70 10.64 -8.97 19.39
CA VAL A 70 11.56 -9.38 18.31
C VAL A 70 12.15 -8.16 17.57
N GLY A 71 11.53 -6.98 17.72
CA GLY A 71 11.90 -5.75 17.04
C GLY A 71 11.31 -5.68 15.63
N ASN A 72 11.16 -4.45 15.10
CA ASN A 72 10.48 -4.17 13.82
C ASN A 72 11.09 -4.87 12.59
N GLU A 73 12.34 -5.32 12.66
CA GLU A 73 13.04 -5.99 11.56
C GLU A 73 13.20 -7.51 11.77
N GLY A 74 12.70 -8.05 12.88
CA GLY A 74 12.87 -9.46 13.16
C GLY A 74 11.80 -10.33 12.47
N VAL A 75 12.18 -11.56 12.15
CA VAL A 75 11.32 -12.53 11.46
C VAL A 75 10.35 -13.14 12.47
N ILE A 76 9.04 -13.05 12.20
CA ILE A 76 7.94 -13.53 13.04
C ILE A 76 7.01 -14.42 12.22
#